data_AF-A0A9D9RND9-F1
#
_entry.id   AF-A0A9D9RND9-F1
#
_cell.length_a   1.000
_cell.length_b   1.000
_cell.length_c   1.000
_cell.angle_alpha   90.00
_cell.angle_beta   90.00
_cell.angle_gamma   90.00
#
_symmetry.space_group_name_H-M   'P 1'
#
loop_
_entity.id
_entity.type
_entity.pdbx_description
1 polymer ?
#
loop_
_entity_poly.entity_id
_entity_poly.type
_entity_poly.pdbx_seq_one_letter_code
_entity_poly.pdbx_strand_id
1 'polypeptide(L)'
;LTMSAMVFSEEMPKEITVPTEHLSVSPDNQLMYDKVTPYTGKLIFTEDATNEFMGKGYMNIKGGYFEGVTYLKSDETLISFDVENGKFQGEYLITGKIEGTSMNYTIDFDNGIIRKIKANMQSVELEAVFDSEGKANGTATAFGESLPIKDGFIVEDEFRKKVKTDIEILLNDTKNGLIVRFYSLNGELIYEDRDLKNIDRAAMESIIFSMIIHSNN
;
A
#
# COMPACT_ATOMS: atom_id res chain seq x y z
N LEU A 1 -11.24 -7.35 55.31
CA LEU A 1 -12.12 -7.04 54.17
C LEU A 1 -11.26 -6.45 53.06
N THR A 2 -10.79 -7.28 52.15
CA THR A 2 -10.11 -6.83 50.92
C THR A 2 -11.18 -6.52 49.90
N MET A 3 -11.45 -5.23 49.66
CA MET A 3 -12.24 -4.81 48.51
C MET A 3 -11.45 -5.15 47.24
N SER A 4 -11.88 -6.19 46.52
CA SER A 4 -11.52 -6.29 45.11
C SER A 4 -12.24 -5.16 44.40
N ALA A 5 -11.49 -4.15 43.95
CA ALA A 5 -11.98 -3.21 42.96
C ALA A 5 -12.29 -4.03 41.70
N MET A 6 -13.57 -4.29 41.44
CA MET A 6 -14.01 -4.63 40.10
C MET A 6 -13.70 -3.41 39.24
N VAL A 7 -12.57 -3.46 38.54
CA VAL A 7 -12.32 -2.57 37.41
C VAL A 7 -13.33 -2.98 36.36
N PHE A 8 -14.43 -2.23 36.26
CA PHE A 8 -15.28 -2.26 35.08
C PHE A 8 -14.37 -1.84 33.92
N SER A 9 -13.89 -2.78 33.11
CA SER A 9 -13.38 -2.38 31.81
C SER A 9 -14.59 -1.82 31.08
N GLU A 10 -14.63 -0.50 30.87
CA GLU A 10 -15.58 0.07 29.93
C GLU A 10 -15.49 -0.75 28.63
N GLU A 11 -16.64 -1.15 28.12
CA GLU A 11 -16.70 -1.92 26.88
C GLU A 11 -15.95 -1.13 25.80
N MET A 12 -14.98 -1.77 25.14
CA MET A 12 -14.15 -1.13 24.13
C MET A 12 -15.04 -0.41 23.12
N PRO A 13 -14.80 0.88 22.83
CA PRO A 13 -15.63 1.63 21.90
C PRO A 13 -15.63 0.95 20.52
N LYS A 14 -16.81 0.86 19.90
CA LYS A 14 -16.93 0.32 18.53
C LYS A 14 -16.46 1.30 17.47
N GLU A 15 -16.51 2.60 17.78
CA GLU A 15 -16.03 3.68 16.94
C GLU A 15 -15.20 4.66 17.79
N ILE A 16 -14.07 5.10 17.25
CA ILE A 16 -13.16 6.05 17.91
C ILE A 16 -12.79 7.14 16.90
N THR A 17 -12.88 8.40 17.31
CA THR A 17 -12.36 9.53 16.53
C THR A 17 -10.88 9.75 16.84
N VAL A 18 -10.06 9.95 15.81
CA VAL A 18 -8.62 10.25 15.88
C VAL A 18 -8.42 11.77 15.66
N PRO A 19 -7.46 12.45 16.35
CA PRO A 19 -6.50 11.92 17.31
C PRO A 19 -7.11 11.55 18.65
N THR A 20 -6.48 10.62 19.34
CA THR A 20 -6.88 10.20 20.69
C THR A 20 -5.69 9.60 21.45
N GLU A 21 -5.60 9.87 22.75
CA GLU A 21 -4.56 9.30 23.63
C GLU A 21 -4.75 7.82 23.94
N HIS A 22 -5.93 7.26 23.66
CA HIS A 22 -6.26 5.86 23.93
C HIS A 22 -5.60 4.88 22.95
N LEU A 23 -5.14 5.35 21.78
CA LEU A 23 -4.53 4.49 20.77
C LEU A 23 -3.01 4.41 20.94
N SER A 24 -2.48 3.21 20.77
CA SER A 24 -1.03 2.93 20.78
C SER A 24 -0.72 1.76 19.85
N VAL A 25 0.56 1.52 19.57
CA VAL A 25 1.01 0.38 18.75
C VAL A 25 1.87 -0.53 19.61
N SER A 26 1.57 -1.83 19.60
CA SER A 26 2.36 -2.84 20.30
C SER A 26 3.68 -3.15 19.56
N PRO A 27 4.66 -3.82 20.21
CA PRO A 27 5.87 -4.29 19.52
C PRO A 27 5.60 -5.23 18.33
N ASP A 28 4.44 -5.91 18.33
CA ASP A 28 4.00 -6.81 17.25
C ASP A 28 3.18 -6.07 16.16
N ASN A 29 3.27 -4.75 16.13
CA ASN A 29 2.58 -3.86 15.19
C ASN A 29 1.04 -3.99 15.22
N GLN A 30 0.48 -4.29 16.40
CA GLN A 30 -0.97 -4.27 16.61
C GLN A 30 -1.40 -2.90 17.10
N LEU A 31 -2.48 -2.38 16.56
CA LEU A 31 -3.14 -1.21 17.13
C LEU A 31 -3.87 -1.61 18.42
N MET A 32 -3.52 -0.95 19.52
CA MET A 32 -4.00 -1.25 20.87
C MET A 32 -4.86 -0.10 21.40
N TYR A 33 -5.90 -0.46 22.16
CA TYR A 33 -6.69 0.47 22.96
C TYR A 33 -6.22 0.43 24.43
N ASP A 34 -5.96 1.60 25.00
CA ASP A 34 -5.42 1.84 26.35
C ASP A 34 -4.15 1.06 26.68
N LYS A 35 -3.38 0.67 25.65
CA LYS A 35 -2.17 -0.18 25.77
C LYS A 35 -2.47 -1.57 26.36
N VAL A 36 -3.73 -1.99 26.47
CA VAL A 36 -4.11 -3.26 27.10
C VAL A 36 -4.58 -4.29 26.08
N THR A 37 -5.47 -3.90 25.16
CA THR A 37 -6.14 -4.86 24.27
C THR A 37 -6.03 -4.46 22.80
N PRO A 38 -5.83 -5.41 21.87
CA PRO A 38 -5.87 -5.12 20.44
C PRO A 38 -7.24 -4.57 20.05
N TYR A 39 -7.24 -3.42 19.39
CA TYR A 39 -8.47 -2.71 19.05
C TYR A 39 -9.30 -3.52 18.03
N THR A 40 -10.63 -3.50 18.19
CA THR A 40 -11.57 -4.02 17.20
C THR A 40 -12.72 -3.05 17.07
N GLY A 41 -12.86 -2.43 15.91
CA GLY A 41 -13.84 -1.38 15.66
C GLY A 41 -13.43 -0.52 14.48
N LYS A 42 -14.06 0.65 14.40
CA LYS A 42 -13.82 1.63 13.34
C LYS A 42 -13.09 2.84 13.89
N LEU A 43 -12.10 3.33 13.17
CA LEU A 43 -11.49 4.63 13.41
C LEU A 43 -12.11 5.65 12.47
N ILE A 44 -12.40 6.84 12.97
CA ILE A 44 -12.95 7.97 12.21
C ILE A 44 -11.92 9.11 12.24
N PHE A 45 -11.56 9.62 11.06
CA PHE A 45 -10.63 10.72 10.88
C PHE A 45 -11.40 11.96 10.42
N THR A 46 -11.31 13.06 11.18
CA THR A 46 -11.96 14.34 10.88
C THR A 46 -11.00 15.32 10.22
N GLU A 47 -11.49 16.36 9.53
CA GLU A 47 -10.63 17.34 8.85
C GLU A 47 -9.71 18.14 9.79
N ASP A 48 -10.07 18.26 11.08
CA ASP A 48 -9.29 19.02 12.07
C ASP A 48 -8.18 18.17 12.74
N ALA A 49 -8.14 16.87 12.45
CA ALA A 49 -7.32 15.86 13.13
C ALA A 49 -6.03 15.51 12.37
N THR A 50 -5.78 16.17 11.24
CA THR A 50 -5.08 15.56 10.12
C THR A 50 -3.77 16.29 9.80
N ASN A 51 -2.71 15.51 9.62
CA ASN A 51 -1.47 15.99 9.01
C ASN A 51 -1.56 15.91 7.48
N GLU A 52 -0.50 16.29 6.77
CA GLU A 52 -0.46 16.29 5.31
C GLU A 52 -0.71 14.90 4.66
N PHE A 53 -0.50 13.81 5.40
CA PHE A 53 -0.58 12.43 4.90
C PHE A 53 -1.90 11.72 5.20
N MET A 54 -2.47 11.96 6.37
CA MET A 54 -3.73 11.34 6.79
C MET A 54 -4.79 12.43 6.86
N GLY A 55 -5.70 12.47 5.89
CA GLY A 55 -6.86 13.38 5.91
C GLY A 55 -8.11 12.74 6.52
N LYS A 56 -9.29 13.19 6.11
CA LYS A 56 -10.58 12.66 6.57
C LYS A 56 -10.83 11.24 6.06
N GLY A 57 -11.57 10.45 6.82
CA GLY A 57 -11.91 9.11 6.40
C GLY A 57 -12.21 8.15 7.53
N TYR A 58 -12.03 6.87 7.25
CA TYR A 58 -12.20 5.80 8.22
C TYR A 58 -11.30 4.60 7.95
N MET A 59 -11.05 3.82 8.99
CA MET A 59 -10.38 2.52 8.90
C MET A 59 -11.10 1.50 9.75
N ASN A 60 -11.25 0.28 9.24
CA ASN A 60 -11.80 -0.83 10.00
C ASN A 60 -10.65 -1.70 10.53
N ILE A 61 -10.72 -2.02 11.82
CA ILE A 61 -9.68 -2.74 12.55
C ILE A 61 -10.30 -3.95 13.24
N LYS A 62 -9.63 -5.10 13.18
CA LYS A 62 -10.01 -6.32 13.90
C LYS A 62 -8.78 -6.98 14.52
N GLY A 63 -8.81 -7.16 15.83
CA GLY A 63 -7.70 -7.73 16.58
C GLY A 63 -6.40 -6.94 16.42
N GLY A 64 -6.49 -5.61 16.27
CA GLY A 64 -5.35 -4.71 16.10
C GLY A 64 -4.79 -4.62 14.68
N TYR A 65 -5.43 -5.24 13.69
CA TYR A 65 -4.99 -5.27 12.29
C TYR A 65 -6.06 -4.72 11.36
N PHE A 66 -5.68 -4.33 10.14
CA PHE A 66 -6.65 -3.98 9.11
C PHE A 66 -7.57 -5.16 8.79
N GLU A 67 -8.87 -4.89 8.74
CA GLU A 67 -9.89 -5.84 8.27
C GLU A 67 -11.12 -5.04 7.85
N GLY A 68 -11.56 -5.21 6.61
CA GLY A 68 -12.56 -4.40 5.94
C GLY A 68 -11.98 -3.16 5.27
N VAL A 69 -12.89 -2.35 4.72
CA VAL A 69 -12.53 -1.18 3.91
C VAL A 69 -11.83 -0.11 4.74
N THR A 70 -10.74 0.41 4.19
CA THR A 70 -10.07 1.64 4.61
C THR A 70 -10.23 2.70 3.53
N TYR A 71 -10.50 3.93 3.95
CA TYR A 71 -10.58 5.10 3.08
C TYR A 71 -10.04 6.32 3.83
N LEU A 72 -8.98 6.93 3.34
CA LEU A 72 -8.37 8.14 3.90
C LEU A 72 -8.12 9.13 2.77
N LYS A 73 -8.52 10.39 2.96
CA LYS A 73 -8.39 11.44 1.94
C LYS A 73 -8.00 12.78 2.54
N SER A 74 -6.86 13.31 2.12
CA SER A 74 -6.46 14.71 2.29
C SER A 74 -6.56 15.48 0.96
N ASP A 75 -6.11 16.73 0.95
CA ASP A 75 -6.03 17.52 -0.28
C ASP A 75 -4.96 16.98 -1.25
N GLU A 76 -3.91 16.35 -0.71
CA GLU A 76 -2.80 15.84 -1.52
C GLU A 76 -2.81 14.31 -1.68
N THR A 77 -3.47 13.59 -0.78
CA THR A 77 -3.38 12.13 -0.69
C THR A 77 -4.74 11.44 -0.65
N LEU A 78 -4.88 10.30 -1.32
CA LEU A 78 -5.99 9.37 -1.20
C LEU A 78 -5.45 7.96 -1.04
N ILE A 79 -5.87 7.27 0.01
CA ILE A 79 -5.57 5.87 0.27
C ILE A 79 -6.89 5.15 0.43
N SER A 80 -7.15 4.12 -0.37
CA SER A 80 -8.33 3.28 -0.19
C SER A 80 -8.04 1.84 -0.57
N PHE A 81 -8.38 0.92 0.32
CA PHE A 81 -8.19 -0.53 0.12
C PHE A 81 -9.20 -1.30 0.95
N ASP A 82 -9.33 -2.59 0.65
CA ASP A 82 -10.08 -3.54 1.46
C ASP A 82 -9.17 -4.71 1.89
N VAL A 83 -9.43 -5.25 3.09
CA VAL A 83 -8.73 -6.40 3.64
C VAL A 83 -9.75 -7.44 4.09
N GLU A 84 -9.72 -8.61 3.48
CA GLU A 84 -10.55 -9.74 3.92
C GLU A 84 -9.66 -10.89 4.38
N ASN A 85 -9.91 -11.38 5.59
CA ASN A 85 -9.14 -12.46 6.21
C ASN A 85 -7.63 -12.17 6.21
N GLY A 86 -7.28 -10.92 6.53
CA GLY A 86 -5.89 -10.45 6.60
C GLY A 86 -5.17 -10.28 5.26
N LYS A 87 -5.88 -10.27 4.13
CA LYS A 87 -5.31 -10.10 2.78
C LYS A 87 -6.02 -9.01 1.99
N PHE A 88 -5.26 -8.25 1.21
CA PHE A 88 -5.84 -7.25 0.31
C PHE A 88 -6.77 -7.89 -0.72
N GLN A 89 -7.87 -7.20 -0.98
CA GLN A 89 -8.88 -7.58 -1.95
C GLN A 89 -9.34 -6.39 -2.78
N GLY A 90 -9.56 -6.64 -4.07
CA GLY A 90 -10.05 -5.65 -5.01
C GLY A 90 -9.06 -4.50 -5.22
N GLU A 91 -9.60 -3.33 -5.50
CA GLU A 91 -8.82 -2.17 -5.87
C GLU A 91 -8.16 -1.50 -4.65
N TYR A 92 -6.83 -1.39 -4.71
CA TYR A 92 -6.03 -0.55 -3.85
C TYR A 92 -5.64 0.73 -4.61
N LEU A 93 -6.09 1.86 -4.09
CA LEU A 93 -5.79 3.19 -4.60
C LEU A 93 -4.83 3.93 -3.68
N ILE A 94 -3.72 4.42 -4.24
CA ILE A 94 -2.82 5.37 -3.59
C ILE A 94 -2.58 6.51 -4.57
N THR A 95 -3.10 7.70 -4.28
CA THR A 95 -2.70 8.93 -4.96
C THR A 95 -2.03 9.83 -3.96
N GLY A 96 -0.93 10.46 -4.31
CA GLY A 96 -0.19 11.30 -3.37
C GLY A 96 0.80 12.21 -4.07
N LYS A 97 1.37 13.13 -3.29
CA LYS A 97 2.53 13.91 -3.69
C LYS A 97 3.64 13.66 -2.67
N ILE A 98 4.77 13.09 -3.11
CA ILE A 98 5.96 12.91 -2.26
C ILE A 98 7.05 13.84 -2.78
N GLU A 99 7.53 14.75 -1.93
CA GLU A 99 8.58 15.72 -2.26
C GLU A 99 8.31 16.50 -3.57
N GLY A 100 7.04 16.84 -3.81
CA GLY A 100 6.62 17.57 -5.01
C GLY A 100 6.31 16.68 -6.23
N THR A 101 6.57 15.38 -6.17
CA THR A 101 6.28 14.41 -7.22
C THR A 101 4.92 13.75 -7.02
N SER A 102 4.00 13.94 -7.97
CA SER A 102 2.75 13.19 -7.99
C SER A 102 2.99 11.72 -8.32
N MET A 103 2.41 10.85 -7.51
CA MET A 103 2.36 9.41 -7.74
C MET A 103 0.92 8.93 -7.64
N ASN A 104 0.47 8.18 -8.64
CA ASN A 104 -0.85 7.56 -8.65
C ASN A 104 -0.70 6.07 -8.95
N TYR A 105 -1.14 5.24 -8.02
CA TYR A 105 -1.19 3.80 -8.16
C TYR A 105 -2.62 3.32 -7.98
N THR A 106 -3.05 2.48 -8.91
CA THR A 106 -4.22 1.63 -8.79
C THR A 106 -3.74 0.19 -8.93
N ILE A 107 -3.92 -0.61 -7.90
CA ILE A 107 -3.44 -1.99 -7.84
C ILE A 107 -4.63 -2.89 -7.53
N ASP A 108 -4.92 -3.83 -8.42
CA ASP A 108 -5.99 -4.80 -8.19
C ASP A 108 -5.41 -6.04 -7.52
N PHE A 109 -5.95 -6.39 -6.36
CA PHE A 109 -5.58 -7.55 -5.58
C PHE A 109 -6.66 -8.63 -5.61
N ASP A 110 -6.21 -9.88 -5.67
CA ASP A 110 -7.03 -11.06 -5.43
C ASP A 110 -6.32 -11.93 -4.39
N ASN A 111 -6.89 -11.98 -3.18
CA ASN A 111 -6.40 -12.78 -2.08
C ASN A 111 -4.93 -12.48 -1.73
N GLY A 112 -4.58 -11.19 -1.71
CA GLY A 112 -3.24 -10.67 -1.41
C GLY A 112 -2.25 -10.77 -2.58
N ILE A 113 -2.69 -11.23 -3.76
CA ILE A 113 -1.88 -11.31 -4.98
C ILE A 113 -2.26 -10.19 -5.93
N ILE A 114 -1.26 -9.47 -6.44
CA ILE A 114 -1.45 -8.44 -7.46
C ILE A 114 -1.86 -9.09 -8.78
N ARG A 115 -2.96 -8.60 -9.38
CA ARG A 115 -3.47 -9.00 -10.69
C ARG A 115 -3.21 -7.95 -11.75
N LYS A 116 -3.41 -6.68 -11.39
CA LYS A 116 -3.23 -5.54 -12.29
C LYS A 116 -2.56 -4.39 -11.55
N ILE A 117 -1.71 -3.66 -12.24
CA ILE A 117 -1.20 -2.36 -11.80
C ILE A 117 -1.49 -1.33 -12.89
N LYS A 118 -1.99 -0.18 -12.47
CA LYS A 118 -1.93 1.07 -13.21
C LYS A 118 -1.14 2.08 -12.37
N ALA A 119 0.03 2.48 -12.85
CA ALA A 119 0.88 3.45 -12.18
C ALA A 119 1.13 4.65 -13.08
N ASN A 120 1.12 5.84 -12.50
CA ASN A 120 1.56 7.07 -13.14
C ASN A 120 2.52 7.77 -12.18
N MET A 121 3.78 7.88 -12.63
CA MET A 121 4.89 8.48 -11.90
C MET A 121 5.62 9.43 -12.84
N GLN A 122 5.40 10.73 -12.69
CA GLN A 122 6.00 11.76 -13.54
C GLN A 122 5.83 11.48 -15.05
N SER A 123 6.90 11.07 -15.74
CA SER A 123 6.96 10.79 -17.18
C SER A 123 6.83 9.31 -17.53
N VAL A 124 6.63 8.46 -16.52
CA VAL A 124 6.47 7.01 -16.66
C VAL A 124 5.03 6.63 -16.31
N GLU A 125 4.39 5.93 -17.23
CA GLU A 125 3.10 5.29 -17.00
C GLU A 125 3.25 3.78 -17.17
N LEU A 126 2.54 3.00 -16.37
CA LEU A 126 2.48 1.56 -16.48
C LEU A 126 1.02 1.15 -16.41
N GLU A 127 0.59 0.33 -17.36
CA GLU A 127 -0.65 -0.43 -17.27
C GLU A 127 -0.34 -1.89 -17.59
N ALA A 128 -0.34 -2.74 -16.57
CA ALA A 128 0.08 -4.13 -16.66
C ALA A 128 -0.91 -5.08 -15.97
N VAL A 129 -1.17 -6.21 -16.62
CA VAL A 129 -1.83 -7.39 -16.04
C VAL A 129 -0.77 -8.48 -15.90
N PHE A 130 -0.79 -9.18 -14.77
CA PHE A 130 0.21 -10.19 -14.44
C PHE A 130 -0.34 -11.60 -14.63
N ASP A 131 0.46 -12.46 -15.25
CA ASP A 131 0.12 -13.87 -15.40
C ASP A 131 0.37 -14.67 -14.11
N SER A 132 0.15 -15.99 -14.17
CA SER A 132 0.35 -16.88 -13.01
C SER A 132 1.82 -17.01 -12.56
N GLU A 133 2.77 -16.66 -13.40
CA GLU A 133 4.21 -16.61 -13.07
C GLU A 133 4.60 -15.24 -12.51
N GLY A 134 3.70 -14.25 -12.61
CA GLY A 134 3.95 -12.87 -12.19
C GLY A 134 4.57 -12.01 -13.28
N LYS A 135 4.55 -12.43 -14.56
CA LYS A 135 5.10 -11.64 -15.66
C LYS A 135 4.08 -10.63 -16.16
N ALA A 136 4.53 -9.40 -16.38
CA ALA A 136 3.68 -8.34 -16.88
C ALA A 136 3.32 -8.53 -18.36
N ASN A 137 2.08 -8.23 -18.71
CA ASN A 137 1.60 -8.02 -20.07
C ASN A 137 0.80 -6.71 -20.11
N GLY A 138 1.04 -5.87 -21.11
CA GLY A 138 0.39 -4.56 -21.19
C GLY A 138 1.25 -3.51 -21.87
N THR A 139 1.34 -2.33 -21.26
CA THR A 139 2.01 -1.18 -21.86
C THR A 139 2.71 -0.34 -20.79
N ALA A 140 3.93 0.09 -21.08
CA ALA A 140 4.60 1.15 -20.36
C ALA A 140 4.72 2.37 -21.28
N THR A 141 4.47 3.57 -20.77
CA THR A 141 4.82 4.80 -21.48
C THR A 141 6.07 5.35 -20.82
N ALA A 142 7.14 5.56 -21.58
CA ALA A 142 8.37 6.16 -21.09
C ALA A 142 8.97 7.06 -22.18
N PHE A 143 9.51 8.22 -21.79
CA PHE A 143 10.09 9.19 -22.73
C PHE A 143 9.13 9.64 -23.85
N GLY A 144 7.82 9.63 -23.58
CA GLY A 144 6.77 9.96 -24.56
C GLY A 144 6.49 8.85 -25.58
N GLU A 145 7.11 7.69 -25.43
CA GLU A 145 6.90 6.51 -26.29
C GLU A 145 6.05 5.49 -25.54
N SER A 146 5.08 4.89 -26.24
CA SER A 146 4.26 3.79 -25.71
C SER A 146 4.92 2.47 -26.10
N LEU A 147 5.29 1.69 -25.10
CA LEU A 147 6.14 0.51 -25.20
C LEU A 147 5.33 -0.74 -24.81
N PRO A 148 5.03 -1.65 -25.76
CA PRO A 148 4.34 -2.89 -25.43
C PRO A 148 5.18 -3.77 -24.51
N ILE A 149 4.51 -4.33 -23.50
CA ILE A 149 5.08 -5.33 -22.57
C ILE A 149 4.45 -6.67 -22.88
N LYS A 150 5.28 -7.69 -23.08
CA LYS A 150 4.84 -9.07 -23.30
C LYS A 150 5.75 -10.04 -22.57
N ASP A 151 5.15 -11.01 -21.89
CA ASP A 151 5.85 -12.05 -21.14
C ASP A 151 6.90 -11.48 -20.17
N GLY A 152 6.58 -10.31 -19.58
CA GLY A 152 7.44 -9.58 -18.66
C GLY A 152 8.37 -8.57 -19.32
N PHE A 153 8.60 -8.62 -20.64
CA PHE A 153 9.60 -7.77 -21.29
C PHE A 153 8.99 -6.65 -22.12
N ILE A 154 9.66 -5.49 -22.15
CA ILE A 154 9.41 -4.49 -23.20
C ILE A 154 9.92 -5.05 -24.53
N VAL A 155 9.03 -5.13 -25.54
CA VAL A 155 9.33 -5.78 -26.84
C VAL A 155 9.53 -4.82 -28.01
N GLU A 156 9.64 -3.51 -27.76
CA GLU A 156 9.86 -2.51 -28.81
C GLU A 156 11.33 -2.42 -29.21
N ASP A 157 11.66 -2.92 -30.40
CA ASP A 157 13.06 -3.09 -30.84
C ASP A 157 13.81 -1.75 -31.00
N GLU A 158 13.16 -0.70 -31.49
CA GLU A 158 13.83 0.61 -31.65
C GLU A 158 14.15 1.25 -30.30
N PHE A 159 13.25 1.11 -29.33
CA PHE A 159 13.50 1.54 -27.96
C PHE A 159 14.69 0.76 -27.36
N ARG A 160 14.68 -0.57 -27.47
CA ARG A 160 15.77 -1.44 -26.98
C ARG A 160 17.12 -1.08 -27.58
N LYS A 161 17.18 -0.76 -28.88
CA LYS A 161 18.42 -0.29 -29.54
C LYS A 161 18.88 1.07 -29.02
N LYS A 162 17.94 1.98 -28.73
CA LYS A 162 18.21 3.33 -28.20
C LYS A 162 18.76 3.28 -26.77
N VAL A 163 18.13 2.52 -25.88
CA VAL A 163 18.53 2.44 -24.47
C VAL A 163 19.60 1.37 -24.20
N LYS A 164 19.81 0.45 -25.15
CA LYS A 164 20.77 -0.67 -25.07
C LYS A 164 20.56 -1.57 -23.85
N THR A 165 19.32 -1.73 -23.44
CA THR A 165 18.91 -2.55 -22.30
C THR A 165 17.62 -3.30 -22.60
N ASP A 166 17.50 -4.49 -22.01
CA ASP A 166 16.24 -5.21 -21.89
C ASP A 166 15.64 -4.90 -20.53
N ILE A 167 14.35 -4.58 -20.52
CA ILE A 167 13.62 -4.22 -19.29
C ILE A 167 12.57 -5.31 -19.04
N GLU A 168 12.70 -5.97 -17.89
CA GLU A 168 11.75 -6.96 -17.39
C GLU A 168 10.93 -6.37 -16.24
N ILE A 169 9.61 -6.57 -16.28
CA ILE A 169 8.64 -6.12 -15.30
C ILE A 169 7.89 -7.37 -14.83
N LEU A 170 8.03 -7.67 -13.55
CA LEU A 170 7.47 -8.87 -12.94
C LEU A 170 7.06 -8.62 -11.49
N LEU A 171 6.31 -9.55 -10.92
CA LEU A 171 6.06 -9.60 -9.49
C LEU A 171 7.12 -10.44 -8.78
N ASN A 172 7.30 -10.19 -7.48
CA ASN A 172 8.07 -11.05 -6.59
C ASN A 172 7.43 -12.44 -6.41
N ASP A 173 8.11 -13.35 -5.72
CA ASP A 173 7.67 -14.74 -5.54
C ASP A 173 6.30 -14.86 -4.86
N THR A 174 6.02 -13.96 -3.89
CA THR A 174 4.73 -13.85 -3.18
C THR A 174 3.67 -13.10 -3.97
N LYS A 175 4.02 -12.55 -5.13
CA LYS A 175 3.18 -11.77 -6.05
C LYS A 175 2.49 -10.55 -5.43
N ASN A 176 3.12 -9.96 -4.43
CA ASN A 176 2.62 -8.79 -3.71
C ASN A 176 3.57 -7.59 -3.83
N GLY A 177 4.60 -7.66 -4.67
CA GLY A 177 5.50 -6.55 -4.94
C GLY A 177 5.94 -6.51 -6.39
N LEU A 178 6.14 -5.31 -6.92
CA LEU A 178 6.63 -5.09 -8.29
C LEU A 178 8.17 -5.10 -8.29
N ILE A 179 8.73 -5.77 -9.27
CA ILE A 179 10.17 -5.81 -9.56
C ILE A 179 10.36 -5.32 -10.99
N VAL A 180 11.32 -4.42 -11.19
CA VAL A 180 11.75 -3.98 -12.52
C VAL A 180 13.24 -4.28 -12.65
N ARG A 181 13.60 -5.11 -13.62
CA ARG A 181 15.00 -5.50 -13.89
C ARG A 181 15.46 -4.93 -15.20
N PHE A 182 16.72 -4.51 -15.22
CA PHE A 182 17.40 -3.98 -16.38
C PHE A 182 18.56 -4.91 -16.70
N TYR A 183 18.56 -5.44 -17.90
CA TYR A 183 19.61 -6.31 -18.43
C TYR A 183 20.33 -5.60 -19.56
N SER A 184 21.62 -5.88 -19.74
CA SER A 184 22.32 -5.54 -20.99
C SER A 184 21.85 -6.45 -22.11
N LEU A 185 22.07 -6.05 -23.36
CA LEU A 185 21.69 -6.83 -24.54
C LEU A 185 22.37 -8.21 -24.66
N ASN A 186 23.39 -8.50 -23.84
CA ASN A 186 24.02 -9.82 -23.71
C ASN A 186 23.37 -10.70 -22.62
N GLY A 187 22.33 -10.22 -21.93
CA GLY A 187 21.58 -10.93 -20.89
C GLY A 187 22.12 -10.78 -19.47
N GLU A 188 23.12 -9.93 -19.22
CA GLU A 188 23.63 -9.70 -17.86
C GLU A 188 22.72 -8.71 -17.10
N LEU A 189 22.37 -9.02 -15.86
CA LEU A 189 21.60 -8.11 -15.01
C LEU A 189 22.46 -6.91 -14.62
N ILE A 190 22.00 -5.71 -14.98
CA ILE A 190 22.65 -4.43 -14.66
C ILE A 190 22.11 -3.88 -13.34
N TYR A 191 20.79 -3.86 -13.20
CA TYR A 191 20.10 -3.21 -12.10
C TYR A 191 18.74 -3.87 -11.84
N GLU A 192 18.31 -3.86 -10.59
CA GLU A 192 17.01 -4.35 -10.17
C GLU A 192 16.41 -3.31 -9.22
N ASP A 193 15.35 -2.66 -9.70
CA ASP A 193 14.49 -1.83 -8.88
C ASP A 193 13.46 -2.73 -8.20
N ARG A 194 13.25 -2.43 -6.93
CA ARG A 194 12.27 -3.10 -6.11
C ARG A 194 11.54 -2.09 -5.23
N ASP A 195 11.45 -0.81 -5.55
CA ASP A 195 10.92 0.21 -4.63
C ASP A 195 9.47 -0.04 -4.19
N LEU A 196 8.71 -0.88 -4.91
CA LEU A 196 7.43 -1.45 -4.48
C LEU A 196 7.60 -2.88 -3.90
N LYS A 197 8.55 -3.08 -2.97
CA LYS A 197 8.69 -4.37 -2.24
C LYS A 197 7.47 -4.56 -1.38
N ASN A 198 6.80 -5.70 -1.57
CA ASN A 198 5.84 -6.23 -0.59
C ASN A 198 4.77 -5.21 -0.19
N ILE A 199 3.89 -4.88 -1.12
CA ILE A 199 2.61 -4.23 -0.86
C ILE A 199 1.72 -5.27 -0.17
N ASP A 200 1.97 -5.47 1.11
CA ASP A 200 1.20 -6.34 1.98
C ASP A 200 0.64 -5.59 3.18
N ARG A 201 -0.28 -6.27 3.87
CA ARG A 201 -0.99 -5.70 5.01
C ARG A 201 -0.02 -5.22 6.09
N ALA A 202 1.01 -6.01 6.41
CA ALA A 202 1.91 -5.72 7.52
C ALA A 202 2.78 -4.48 7.24
N ALA A 203 3.29 -4.35 6.01
CA ALA A 203 4.01 -3.15 5.56
C ALA A 203 3.12 -1.89 5.67
N MET A 204 1.87 -1.98 5.22
CA MET A 204 0.93 -0.87 5.29
C MET A 204 0.52 -0.51 6.72
N GLU A 205 0.30 -1.51 7.58
CA GLU A 205 0.01 -1.31 9.00
C GLU A 205 1.14 -0.56 9.68
N SER A 206 2.40 -0.94 9.42
CA SER A 206 3.56 -0.28 10.02
C SER A 206 3.63 1.20 9.65
N ILE A 207 3.39 1.54 8.38
CA ILE A 207 3.38 2.92 7.90
C ILE A 207 2.20 3.69 8.52
N ILE A 208 0.97 3.23 8.31
CA ILE A 208 -0.22 3.98 8.69
C ILE A 208 -0.38 4.06 10.21
N PHE A 209 -0.16 2.96 10.95
CA PHE A 209 -0.28 3.00 12.41
C PHE A 209 0.77 3.92 13.03
N SER A 210 1.98 3.98 12.48
CA SER A 210 2.97 4.95 12.93
C SER A 210 2.47 6.39 12.73
N MET A 211 1.82 6.70 11.61
CA MET A 211 1.27 8.04 11.34
C MET A 211 0.15 8.41 12.32
N ILE A 212 -0.73 7.46 12.67
CA ILE A 212 -1.78 7.66 13.69
C ILE A 212 -1.14 8.07 15.02
N ILE A 213 -0.13 7.33 15.48
CA ILE A 213 0.49 7.62 16.79
C ILE A 213 1.26 8.93 16.77
N HIS A 214 1.93 9.29 15.67
CA HIS A 214 2.60 10.59 15.57
C HIS A 214 1.60 11.75 15.56
N SER A 215 0.40 11.59 15.02
CA SER A 215 -0.65 12.63 15.07
C SER A 215 -1.23 12.88 16.47
N ASN A 216 -0.97 11.98 17.42
CA ASN A 216 -1.46 12.10 18.80
C ASN A 216 -0.49 12.90 19.71
N ASN A 217 0.71 13.26 19.25
CA ASN A 217 1.73 14.02 19.99
C ASN A 217 1.88 15.44 19.43
#